data_AF-A0A892ZJW5-F1
#
_entry.id   AF-A0A892ZJW5-F1
#
_cell.length_a   1.000
_cell.length_b   1.000
_cell.length_c   1.000
_cell.angle_alpha   90.00
_cell.angle_beta   90.00
_cell.angle_gamma   90.00
#
_symmetry.space_group_name_H-M   'P 1'
#
loop_
_entity.id
_entity.type
_entity.pdbx_description
1 polymer ?
#
loop_
_entity_poly.entity_id
_entity_poly.type
_entity_poly.pdbx_seq_one_letter_code
_entity_poly.pdbx_strand_id
1 'polypeptide(L)'
;MAEAATPKPRNKIRTIRIWLWVITLLFAGMFFLSQCAMSKPQAKGKIIASCVKNGPFAPTWEQELAQYGLAGQSDKVIEPYCVCMWDEPLEAMSAKEIKAFSKMTPDEQLQKLGGEASMVARHQQCLRQQKSGV
;
A
#
# COMPACT_ATOMS: atom_id res chain seq x y z
N MET A 1 -58.99 45.05 16.72
CA MET A 1 -57.59 44.71 16.38
C MET A 1 -57.17 43.57 17.29
N ALA A 2 -56.98 42.38 16.76
CA ALA A 2 -56.49 41.24 17.52
C ALA A 2 -55.42 40.55 16.66
N GLU A 3 -54.16 40.86 16.93
CA GLU A 3 -53.02 40.21 16.30
C GLU A 3 -52.82 38.85 16.98
N ALA A 4 -53.16 37.77 16.27
CA ALA A 4 -52.93 36.42 16.75
C ALA A 4 -51.43 36.14 16.75
N ALA A 5 -50.81 36.23 17.93
CA ALA A 5 -49.41 35.84 18.13
C ALA A 5 -49.26 34.33 17.86
N THR A 6 -48.77 33.97 16.67
CA THR A 6 -48.43 32.58 16.34
C THR A 6 -47.33 32.07 17.28
N PRO A 7 -47.50 30.92 17.96
CA PRO A 7 -46.48 30.40 18.86
C PRO A 7 -45.23 30.02 18.05
N LYS A 8 -44.12 30.70 18.33
CA LYS A 8 -42.81 30.49 17.68
C LYS A 8 -42.41 29.01 17.83
N PRO A 9 -42.11 28.27 16.74
CA PRO A 9 -41.89 26.82 16.79
C PRO A 9 -40.48 26.50 17.31
N ARG A 10 -40.21 26.79 18.59
CA ARG A 10 -38.93 26.55 19.27
C ARG A 10 -38.52 25.07 19.24
N ASN A 11 -39.52 24.19 19.16
CA ASN A 11 -39.37 22.74 19.13
C ASN A 11 -38.83 22.25 17.78
N LYS A 12 -39.26 22.88 16.67
CA LYS A 12 -38.78 22.54 15.32
C LYS A 12 -37.30 22.86 15.14
N ILE A 13 -36.83 23.97 15.70
CA ILE A 13 -35.42 24.37 15.62
C ILE A 13 -34.52 23.37 16.36
N ARG A 14 -34.96 22.88 17.53
CA ARG A 14 -34.22 21.86 18.29
C ARG A 14 -34.14 20.53 17.54
N THR A 15 -35.23 20.10 16.91
CA THR A 15 -35.26 18.89 16.07
C THR A 15 -34.36 19.02 14.84
N ILE A 16 -34.37 20.16 14.14
CA ILE A 16 -33.50 20.43 13.00
C ILE A 16 -32.02 20.39 13.41
N ARG A 17 -31.69 20.98 14.57
CA ARG A 17 -30.31 20.98 15.10
C ARG A 17 -29.83 19.58 15.45
N ILE A 18 -30.68 18.74 16.03
CA ILE A 18 -30.35 17.33 16.33
C ILE A 18 -30.11 16.56 15.03
N TRP A 19 -30.99 16.72 14.04
CA TRP A 19 -30.84 16.07 12.74
C TRP A 19 -29.57 16.51 12.00
N LEU A 20 -29.19 17.79 12.09
CA LEU A 20 -27.91 18.26 11.56
C LEU A 20 -26.73 17.54 12.22
N TRP A 21 -26.72 17.41 13.55
CA TRP A 21 -25.66 16.66 14.27
C TRP A 21 -25.60 15.19 13.87
N VAL A 22 -26.75 14.53 13.67
CA VAL A 22 -26.81 13.13 13.20
C VAL A 22 -26.22 13.01 11.79
N ILE A 23 -26.56 13.93 10.88
CA ILE A 23 -26.01 13.95 9.52
C ILE A 23 -24.50 14.21 9.56
N THR A 24 -24.02 15.15 10.38
CA THR A 24 -22.59 15.40 10.56
C THR A 24 -21.85 14.18 11.11
N LEU A 25 -22.42 13.46 12.08
CA LEU A 25 -21.85 12.22 12.60
C LEU A 25 -21.84 11.10 11.55
N LEU A 26 -22.88 10.97 10.74
CA LEU A 26 -22.93 10.02 9.62
C LEU A 26 -21.85 10.32 8.58
N PHE A 27 -21.69 11.58 8.17
CA PHE A 27 -20.64 11.98 7.23
C PHE A 27 -19.24 11.83 7.82
N ALA A 28 -19.03 12.17 9.09
CA ALA A 28 -17.75 11.97 9.77
C ALA A 28 -17.40 10.48 9.87
N GLY A 29 -18.36 9.63 10.21
CA GLY A 29 -18.21 8.17 10.24
C GLY A 29 -17.90 7.59 8.86
N MET A 30 -18.64 8.00 7.83
CA MET A 30 -18.41 7.58 6.45
C MET A 30 -17.04 8.02 5.92
N PHE A 31 -16.61 9.24 6.24
CA PHE A 31 -15.30 9.74 5.89
C PHE A 31 -14.20 8.91 6.55
N PHE A 32 -14.31 8.62 7.84
CA PHE A 32 -13.32 7.80 8.55
C PHE A 32 -13.26 6.35 8.02
N LEU A 33 -14.41 5.76 7.68
CA LEU A 33 -14.48 4.43 7.05
C LEU A 33 -13.86 4.43 5.65
N SER A 34 -14.02 5.52 4.88
CA SER A 34 -13.40 5.65 3.56
C SER A 34 -11.86 5.72 3.63
N GLN A 35 -11.30 6.26 4.71
CA GLN A 35 -9.85 6.32 4.95
C GLN A 35 -9.25 4.96 5.37
N CYS A 36 -10.06 3.98 5.77
CA CYS A 36 -9.61 2.61 6.05
C CYS A 36 -9.35 1.78 4.77
N ALA A 37 -9.74 2.30 3.59
CA ALA A 37 -9.40 1.71 2.30
C ALA A 37 -8.01 2.18 1.87
N MET A 38 -6.96 1.52 2.38
CA MET A 38 -5.59 1.74 1.92
C MET A 38 -5.56 1.63 0.39
N SER A 39 -5.10 2.68 -0.28
CA SER A 39 -5.07 2.72 -1.74
C SER A 39 -3.98 1.78 -2.27
N LYS A 40 -4.17 1.29 -3.51
CA LYS A 40 -3.20 0.45 -4.22
C LYS A 40 -1.75 0.97 -4.13
N PRO A 41 -1.46 2.27 -4.41
CA PRO A 41 -0.08 2.78 -4.34
C PRO A 41 0.49 2.76 -2.91
N GLN A 42 -0.33 2.99 -1.88
CA GLN A 42 0.12 2.90 -0.50
C GLN A 42 0.46 1.46 -0.10
N ALA A 43 -0.33 0.49 -0.53
CA ALA A 43 -0.09 -0.92 -0.24
C ALA A 43 1.19 -1.43 -0.95
N LYS A 44 1.36 -1.07 -2.23
CA LYS A 44 2.55 -1.35 -3.02
C LYS A 44 3.82 -0.75 -2.39
N GLY A 45 3.75 0.53 -2.04
CA GLY A 45 4.86 1.25 -1.42
C GLY A 45 5.33 0.63 -0.10
N LYS A 46 4.42 0.06 0.71
CA LYS A 46 4.81 -0.65 1.94
C LYS A 46 5.60 -1.94 1.68
N ILE A 47 5.26 -2.69 0.62
CA ILE A 47 6.01 -3.90 0.27
C ILE A 47 7.40 -3.52 -0.24
N ILE A 48 7.49 -2.52 -1.12
CA ILE A 48 8.77 -2.02 -1.64
C ILE A 48 9.63 -1.49 -0.49
N ALA A 49 9.07 -0.66 0.40
CA ALA A 49 9.79 -0.14 1.56
C ALA A 49 10.27 -1.25 2.51
N SER A 50 9.47 -2.32 2.68
CA SER A 50 9.87 -3.48 3.46
C SER A 50 11.01 -4.25 2.79
N CYS A 51 11.00 -4.39 1.46
CA CYS A 51 12.11 -4.95 0.70
C CYS A 51 13.37 -4.11 0.87
N VAL A 52 13.28 -2.79 0.72
CA VAL A 52 14.44 -1.89 0.88
C VAL A 52 15.02 -1.96 2.28
N LYS A 53 14.16 -2.02 3.29
CA LYS A 53 14.58 -2.11 4.68
C LYS A 53 15.23 -3.45 5.03
N ASN A 54 14.72 -4.58 4.51
CA ASN A 54 15.13 -5.91 4.98
C ASN A 54 16.05 -6.65 4.00
N GLY A 55 16.02 -6.31 2.71
CA GLY A 55 16.79 -6.96 1.65
C GLY A 55 18.30 -7.00 1.91
N PRO A 56 18.94 -5.90 2.36
CA PRO A 56 20.37 -5.88 2.65
C PRO A 56 20.80 -6.83 3.77
N PHE A 57 19.87 -7.27 4.62
CA PHE A 57 20.13 -8.19 5.73
C PHE A 57 19.96 -9.66 5.34
N ALA A 58 19.59 -9.95 4.09
CA ALA A 58 19.53 -11.32 3.61
C ALA A 58 20.95 -11.91 3.52
N PRO A 59 21.15 -13.18 3.95
CA PRO A 59 22.49 -13.76 4.09
C PRO A 59 23.25 -13.88 2.76
N THR A 60 22.54 -13.94 1.63
CA THR A 60 23.13 -14.09 0.29
C THR A 60 23.26 -12.78 -0.48
N TRP A 61 22.73 -11.67 0.05
CA TRP A 61 22.61 -10.42 -0.71
C TRP A 61 23.96 -9.88 -1.22
N GLU A 62 24.94 -9.69 -0.34
CA GLU A 62 26.27 -9.21 -0.75
C GLU A 62 27.00 -10.17 -1.69
N GLN A 63 26.80 -11.48 -1.49
CA GLN A 63 27.38 -12.50 -2.36
C GLN A 63 26.79 -12.42 -3.77
N GLU A 64 25.47 -12.25 -3.88
CA GLU A 64 24.78 -12.07 -5.15
C GLU A 64 25.24 -10.77 -5.82
N LEU A 65 25.27 -9.65 -5.10
CA LEU A 65 25.78 -8.38 -5.65
C LEU A 65 27.20 -8.53 -6.20
N ALA A 66 28.09 -9.23 -5.49
CA ALA A 66 29.44 -9.49 -5.97
C ALA A 66 29.48 -10.26 -7.30
N GLN A 67 28.60 -11.26 -7.49
CA GLN A 67 28.51 -12.00 -8.77
C GLN A 67 28.12 -11.09 -9.95
N TYR A 68 27.40 -10.00 -9.68
CA TYR A 68 27.02 -9.02 -10.71
C TYR A 68 27.98 -7.81 -10.78
N GLY A 69 29.07 -7.80 -10.01
CA GLY A 69 30.02 -6.68 -9.97
C GLY A 69 29.50 -5.45 -9.19
N LEU A 70 28.50 -5.64 -8.34
CA LEU A 70 27.83 -4.62 -7.53
C LEU A 70 28.27 -4.66 -6.05
N ALA A 71 29.36 -5.35 -5.74
CA ALA A 71 29.87 -5.49 -4.38
C ALA A 71 30.05 -4.11 -3.70
N GLY A 72 29.57 -3.98 -2.46
CA GLY A 72 29.65 -2.73 -1.70
C GLY A 72 28.76 -1.59 -2.20
N GLN A 73 27.87 -1.86 -3.17
CA GLN A 73 26.93 -0.87 -3.72
C GLN A 73 25.50 -1.06 -3.23
N SER A 74 25.29 -1.85 -2.17
CA SER A 74 23.98 -2.19 -1.60
C SER A 74 23.05 -0.97 -1.46
N ASP A 75 23.53 0.12 -0.85
CA ASP A 75 22.75 1.35 -0.65
C ASP A 75 22.27 2.01 -1.95
N LYS A 76 23.02 1.84 -3.05
CA LYS A 76 22.67 2.41 -4.36
C LYS A 76 21.73 1.50 -5.15
N VAL A 77 21.84 0.19 -4.96
CA VAL A 77 21.14 -0.80 -5.79
C VAL A 77 19.85 -1.31 -5.15
N ILE A 78 19.73 -1.26 -3.82
CA ILE A 78 18.62 -1.90 -3.10
C ILE A 78 17.25 -1.30 -3.47
N GLU A 79 17.14 0.03 -3.54
CA GLU A 79 15.88 0.70 -3.89
C GLU A 79 15.44 0.40 -5.33
N PRO A 80 16.26 0.63 -6.37
CA PRO A 80 15.86 0.32 -7.74
C PRO A 80 15.69 -1.19 -7.98
N TYR A 81 16.45 -2.04 -7.27
CA TYR A 81 16.24 -3.50 -7.28
C TYR A 81 14.85 -3.87 -6.72
N CYS A 82 14.48 -3.34 -5.54
CA CYS A 82 13.19 -3.62 -4.92
C CYS A 82 12.02 -3.08 -5.77
N VAL A 83 12.18 -1.93 -6.42
CA VAL A 83 11.20 -1.45 -7.40
C VAL A 83 11.08 -2.45 -8.55
N CYS A 84 12.18 -2.85 -9.19
CA CYS A 84 12.16 -3.83 -10.28
C CYS A 84 11.50 -5.17 -9.88
N MET A 85 11.77 -5.66 -8.66
CA MET A 85 11.22 -6.93 -8.18
C MET A 85 9.72 -6.90 -7.94
N TRP A 86 9.20 -5.77 -7.45
CA TRP A 86 7.87 -5.70 -6.86
C TRP A 86 6.90 -4.78 -7.62
N ASP A 87 7.38 -3.87 -8.46
CA ASP A 87 6.53 -2.86 -9.07
C ASP A 87 5.50 -3.48 -10.03
N GLU A 88 5.95 -4.18 -11.07
CA GLU A 88 5.09 -4.82 -12.07
C GLU A 88 4.19 -5.93 -11.47
N PRO A 89 4.68 -6.86 -10.63
CA PRO A 89 3.84 -7.93 -10.09
C PRO A 89 2.74 -7.42 -9.17
N LEU A 90 3.02 -6.39 -8.38
CA LEU A 90 2.01 -5.77 -7.52
C LEU A 90 1.07 -4.86 -8.31
N GLU A 91 1.52 -4.29 -9.44
CA GLU A 91 0.66 -3.50 -10.32
C GLU A 91 -0.41 -4.37 -10.99
N ALA A 92 -0.13 -5.65 -11.26
CA ALA A 92 -1.14 -6.59 -11.76
C ALA A 92 -2.24 -6.92 -10.73
N MET A 93 -2.04 -6.61 -9.44
CA MET A 93 -2.96 -6.94 -8.36
C MET A 93 -3.85 -5.74 -7.97
N SER A 94 -5.08 -6.02 -7.54
CA SER A 94 -5.93 -5.01 -6.88
C SER A 94 -5.41 -4.66 -5.48
N ALA A 95 -5.80 -3.50 -4.93
CA ALA A 95 -5.42 -3.11 -3.56
C ALA A 95 -5.83 -4.15 -2.50
N LYS A 96 -6.97 -4.82 -2.71
CA LYS A 96 -7.46 -5.89 -1.83
C LYS A 96 -6.58 -7.14 -1.92
N GLU A 97 -6.14 -7.50 -3.12
CA GLU A 97 -5.21 -8.62 -3.33
C GLU A 97 -3.84 -8.34 -2.74
N ILE A 98 -3.29 -7.13 -2.89
CA ILE A 98 -2.02 -6.75 -2.26
C ILE A 98 -2.11 -6.87 -0.73
N LYS A 99 -3.23 -6.45 -0.14
CA LYS A 99 -3.47 -6.59 1.31
C LYS A 99 -3.64 -8.05 1.74
N ALA A 100 -4.19 -8.91 0.88
CA ALA A 100 -4.28 -10.34 1.15
C ALA A 100 -2.92 -11.02 0.99
N PHE A 101 -2.15 -10.61 -0.03
CA PHE A 101 -0.81 -11.09 -0.33
C PHE A 101 0.12 -10.95 0.86
N SER A 102 0.13 -9.81 1.55
CA SER A 102 0.97 -9.61 2.74
C SER A 102 0.59 -10.49 3.95
N LYS A 103 -0.55 -11.20 3.89
CA LYS A 103 -1.05 -12.09 4.94
C LYS A 103 -0.94 -13.57 4.57
N MET A 104 -0.61 -13.88 3.32
CA MET A 104 -0.40 -15.24 2.83
C MET A 104 0.89 -15.82 3.40
N THR A 105 0.98 -17.15 3.36
CA THR A 105 2.24 -17.86 3.61
C THR A 105 3.25 -17.59 2.49
N PRO A 106 4.57 -17.77 2.72
CA PRO A 106 5.59 -17.57 1.68
C PRO A 106 5.34 -18.40 0.41
N ASP A 107 4.87 -19.64 0.54
CA ASP A 107 4.59 -20.51 -0.61
C ASP A 107 3.39 -20.02 -1.43
N GLU A 108 2.32 -19.56 -0.77
CA GLU A 108 1.17 -18.95 -1.43
C GLU A 108 1.54 -17.64 -2.14
N GLN A 109 2.39 -16.82 -1.51
CA GLN A 109 2.95 -15.62 -2.12
C GLN A 109 3.75 -15.98 -3.38
N LEU A 110 4.62 -16.98 -3.28
CA LEU A 110 5.43 -17.45 -4.39
C LEU A 110 4.57 -17.92 -5.56
N GLN A 111 3.55 -18.74 -5.29
CA GLN A 111 2.60 -19.20 -6.31
C GLN A 111 1.88 -18.02 -6.97
N LYS A 112 1.43 -17.03 -6.19
CA LYS A 112 0.75 -15.84 -6.72
C LYS A 112 1.66 -14.99 -7.61
N LEU A 113 2.98 -15.04 -7.41
CA LEU A 113 3.98 -14.32 -8.20
C LEU A 113 4.47 -15.09 -9.45
N GLY A 114 3.91 -16.27 -9.73
CA GLY A 114 4.29 -17.12 -10.87
C GLY A 114 5.28 -18.24 -10.52
N GLY A 115 5.45 -18.55 -9.24
CA GLY A 115 6.31 -19.61 -8.73
C GLY A 115 7.79 -19.22 -8.60
N GLU A 116 8.58 -20.15 -8.07
CA GLU A 116 10.00 -19.97 -7.78
C GLU A 116 10.80 -19.55 -9.01
N ALA A 117 10.61 -20.26 -10.13
CA ALA A 117 11.33 -20.00 -11.36
C ALA A 117 11.13 -18.56 -11.88
N SER A 118 9.89 -18.04 -11.79
CA SER A 118 9.58 -16.67 -12.19
C SER A 118 10.25 -15.65 -11.27
N MET A 119 10.28 -15.92 -9.97
CA MET A 119 10.92 -15.06 -8.97
C MET A 119 12.44 -15.03 -9.15
N VAL A 120 13.08 -16.20 -9.36
CA VAL A 120 14.52 -16.31 -9.63
C VAL A 120 14.89 -15.61 -10.93
N ALA A 121 14.11 -15.81 -12.00
CA ALA A 121 14.34 -15.13 -13.27
C ALA A 121 14.25 -13.61 -13.14
N ARG A 122 13.24 -13.11 -12.44
CA ARG A 122 13.08 -11.67 -12.18
C ARG A 122 14.20 -11.12 -11.31
N HIS A 123 14.60 -11.83 -10.26
CA HIS A 123 15.72 -11.47 -9.41
C HIS A 123 17.01 -11.27 -10.23
N GLN A 124 17.37 -12.24 -11.06
CA GLN A 124 18.54 -12.15 -11.94
C GLN A 124 18.42 -11.02 -12.97
N GLN A 125 17.22 -10.79 -13.52
CA GLN A 125 16.98 -9.66 -14.42
C GLN A 125 17.18 -8.32 -13.70
N CYS A 126 16.63 -8.15 -12.50
CA CYS A 126 16.73 -6.90 -11.75
C CYS A 126 18.18 -6.57 -11.38
N LEU A 127 18.96 -7.55 -10.95
CA LEU A 127 20.39 -7.34 -10.68
C LEU A 127 21.18 -6.97 -11.95
N ARG A 128 20.88 -7.59 -13.09
CA ARG A 128 21.50 -7.22 -14.39
C ARG A 128 21.13 -5.80 -14.82
N GLN A 129 19.91 -5.36 -14.57
CA GLN A 129 19.49 -3.99 -14.86
C GLN A 129 20.26 -2.98 -14.01
N GLN A 130 20.49 -3.28 -12.72
CA GLN A 130 21.28 -2.39 -11.85
C GLN A 130 22.73 -2.26 -12.34
N LYS A 131 23.33 -3.35 -12.82
CA LYS A 131 24.66 -3.29 -13.45
C LYS A 131 24.69 -2.38 -14.69
N SER A 132 23.61 -2.28 -15.44
CA SER A 132 23.56 -1.48 -16.68
C SER A 132 23.28 0.00 -16.41
N GLY A 133 22.81 0.35 -15.21
CA GLY A 133 22.53 1.72 -14.78
C GLY A 133 23.59 2.35 -13.86
N VAL A 134 24.61 1.57 -13.49
CA VAL A 134 25.82 1.99 -12.76
C VAL A 134 26.97 2.13 -13.75
#